data_AF-A0A067NAW7-F1
#
_entry.id   AF-A0A067NAW7-F1
#
_cell.length_a   1.000
_cell.length_b   1.000
_cell.length_c   1.000
_cell.angle_alpha   90.00
_cell.angle_beta   90.00
_cell.angle_gamma   90.00
#
_symmetry.space_group_name_H-M   'P 1'
#
loop_
_entity.id
_entity.type
_entity.pdbx_description
1 polymer ?
#
loop_
_entity_poly.entity_id
_entity_poly.type
_entity_poly.pdbx_seq_one_letter_code
_entity_poly.pdbx_strand_id
1 'polypeptide(L)'
;MSPVLDYLHRGENFIITHENTRPCSHASVPAYALVSLIAVRSVFDLEIKGLSGLKLLERIASPTTIDEVIRLSPLWVHEMQPEVEDVLSLPLSQKSFGVVTTKYDHIRLDDFLELLGKLCGNINDRQCTAAIVSRTYDAIALLCVPAADPSLPTAFVLLDFHPRRNHPGGPALVCFPTAGAMAQYLAYLFSDDDSLGLDPQRQPELLTHYSAHVLTRREVWKPPRLDMRATYSADFRLLEVRTRARHAGAARANRARGISQLRADGPCLLGRKTAMESADPRPKSTAADGTEQLDALMTQKGWKHCPGCETPTEKTQGCNHMTCKGCKCHWCYQCGKPMYTLGERRHQCS
;
A
#
# COMPACT_ATOMS: atom_id res chain seq x y z
N MET A 1 -1.07 15.99 37.02
CA MET A 1 -1.81 14.97 36.27
C MET A 1 -1.44 15.11 34.80
N SER A 2 -1.48 14.02 34.05
CA SER A 2 -1.12 14.03 32.63
C SER A 2 -2.27 14.60 31.80
N PRO A 3 -2.04 15.67 31.00
CA PRO A 3 -3.11 16.34 30.26
C PRO A 3 -3.90 15.39 29.36
N VAL A 4 -3.24 14.42 28.71
CA VAL A 4 -3.94 13.44 27.86
C VAL A 4 -4.93 12.60 28.66
N LEU A 5 -4.56 12.17 29.87
CA LEU A 5 -5.44 11.35 30.69
C LEU A 5 -6.65 12.16 31.15
N ASP A 6 -6.46 13.42 31.54
CA ASP A 6 -7.55 14.26 32.03
C ASP A 6 -8.65 14.44 30.98
N TYR A 7 -8.28 14.63 29.71
CA TYR A 7 -9.24 14.73 28.60
C TYR A 7 -9.95 13.39 28.35
N LEU A 8 -9.18 12.30 28.25
CA LEU A 8 -9.76 10.99 27.92
C LEU A 8 -10.71 10.48 29.00
N HIS A 9 -10.43 10.73 30.29
CA HIS A 9 -11.34 10.39 31.39
C HIS A 9 -12.64 11.20 31.37
N ARG A 10 -12.63 12.42 30.79
CA ARG A 10 -13.85 13.21 30.55
C ARG A 10 -14.62 12.77 29.29
N GLY A 11 -14.10 11.79 28.55
CA GLY A 11 -14.67 11.39 27.26
C GLY A 11 -14.34 12.35 26.13
N GLU A 12 -13.31 13.19 26.29
CA GLU A 12 -12.87 14.17 25.29
C GLU A 12 -11.65 13.66 24.51
N ASN A 13 -11.54 14.07 23.24
CA ASN A 13 -10.37 13.79 22.42
C ASN A 13 -9.21 14.71 22.82
N PHE A 14 -7.97 14.23 22.73
CA PHE A 14 -6.78 15.02 23.00
C PHE A 14 -5.90 15.09 21.74
N ILE A 15 -5.59 16.30 21.27
CA ILE A 15 -4.84 16.53 20.04
C ILE A 15 -3.48 17.15 20.36
N ILE A 16 -2.43 16.63 19.73
CA ILE A 16 -1.07 17.16 19.77
C ILE A 16 -0.65 17.44 18.34
N THR A 17 -0.25 18.67 18.05
CA THR A 17 0.23 19.09 16.72
C THR A 17 1.71 19.43 16.77
N HIS A 18 2.45 19.00 15.75
CA HIS A 18 3.88 19.26 15.59
C HIS A 18 4.08 20.26 14.46
N GLU A 19 4.05 21.54 14.80
CA GLU A 19 4.21 22.62 13.83
C GLU A 19 5.59 22.64 13.19
N ASN A 20 5.66 23.15 11.96
CA ASN A 20 6.87 23.34 11.16
C ASN A 20 7.71 22.05 10.98
N THR A 21 7.06 20.91 11.12
CA THR A 21 7.71 19.60 11.06
C THR A 21 7.27 18.90 9.78
N ARG A 22 8.21 18.59 8.88
CA ARG A 22 7.93 17.86 7.65
C ARG A 22 8.70 16.53 7.63
N PRO A 23 8.00 15.38 7.71
CA PRO A 23 8.64 14.09 7.55
C PRO A 23 9.28 13.96 6.16
N CYS A 24 10.42 13.27 6.07
CA CYS A 24 11.15 13.06 4.82
C CYS A 24 11.47 14.39 4.11
N SER A 25 11.92 15.41 4.86
CA SER A 25 12.14 16.77 4.35
C SER A 25 13.09 16.89 3.14
N HIS A 26 13.93 15.87 2.89
CA HIS A 26 14.81 15.79 1.72
C HIS A 26 14.20 15.09 0.51
N ALA A 27 13.07 14.40 0.67
CA ALA A 27 12.34 13.80 -0.45
C ALA A 27 11.44 14.85 -1.10
N SER A 28 11.29 14.79 -2.44
CA SER A 28 10.34 15.63 -3.17
C SER A 28 8.88 15.33 -2.76
N VAL A 29 8.62 14.12 -2.26
CA VAL A 29 7.31 13.65 -1.83
C VAL A 29 7.42 12.90 -0.50
N PRO A 30 6.64 13.26 0.54
CA PRO A 30 6.70 12.57 1.84
C PRO A 30 6.25 11.12 1.74
N ALA A 31 7.00 10.21 2.39
CA ALA A 31 6.71 8.77 2.39
C ALA A 31 5.82 8.37 3.58
N TYR A 32 4.54 8.73 3.53
CA TYR A 32 3.61 8.59 4.66
C TYR A 32 3.42 7.15 5.16
N ALA A 33 3.38 6.17 4.26
CA ALA A 33 3.31 4.75 4.63
C ALA A 33 4.54 4.34 5.46
N LEU A 34 5.71 4.81 5.06
CA LEU A 34 6.98 4.53 5.73
C LEU A 34 7.03 5.16 7.12
N VAL A 35 6.70 6.45 7.26
CA VAL A 35 6.71 7.11 8.59
C VAL A 35 5.64 6.58 9.53
N SER A 36 4.46 6.21 9.01
CA SER A 36 3.41 5.56 9.79
C SER A 36 3.85 4.20 10.34
N LEU A 37 4.54 3.38 9.53
CA LEU A 37 5.10 2.11 9.97
C LEU A 37 6.28 2.28 10.95
N ILE A 38 7.12 3.30 10.77
CA ILE A 38 8.14 3.67 11.76
C ILE A 38 7.47 3.94 13.11
N ALA A 39 6.42 4.76 13.11
CA ALA A 39 5.73 5.16 14.33
C ALA A 39 5.10 3.99 15.06
N VAL A 40 4.37 3.11 14.34
CA VAL A 40 3.79 1.89 14.93
C VAL A 40 4.88 1.01 15.54
N ARG A 41 6.02 0.84 14.86
CA ARG A 41 7.11 0.05 15.44
C ARG A 41 7.69 0.67 16.69
N SER A 42 7.91 1.98 16.71
CA SER A 42 8.41 2.67 17.90
C SER A 42 7.49 2.44 19.10
N VAL A 43 6.17 2.40 18.90
CA VAL A 43 5.21 2.06 19.95
C VAL A 43 5.37 0.61 20.42
N PHE A 44 5.44 -0.36 19.50
CA PHE A 44 5.69 -1.77 19.86
C PHE A 44 7.04 -1.97 20.57
N ASP A 45 8.06 -1.18 20.22
CA ASP A 45 9.37 -1.22 20.87
C ASP A 45 9.30 -0.69 22.31
N LEU A 46 8.38 0.24 22.64
CA LEU A 46 8.13 0.68 24.01
C LEU A 46 7.52 -0.44 24.86
N GLU A 47 6.62 -1.24 24.29
CA GLU A 47 6.06 -2.40 24.97
C GLU A 47 7.13 -3.47 25.25
N ILE A 48 8.03 -3.71 24.30
CA ILE A 48 9.18 -4.61 24.49
C ILE A 48 10.08 -4.11 25.63
N LYS A 49 10.19 -2.79 25.80
CA LYS A 49 10.90 -2.16 26.92
C LYS A 49 10.12 -2.19 28.24
N GLY A 50 8.91 -2.73 28.26
CA GLY A 50 8.09 -2.93 29.45
C GLY A 50 7.09 -1.82 29.77
N LEU A 51 6.91 -0.83 28.89
CA LEU A 51 5.84 0.16 29.07
C LEU A 51 4.49 -0.47 28.73
N SER A 52 3.47 -0.19 29.53
CA SER A 52 2.10 -0.68 29.32
C SER A 52 1.08 0.26 29.99
N GLY A 53 -0.21 0.07 29.68
CA GLY A 53 -1.31 0.80 30.30
C GLY A 53 -1.25 2.31 30.08
N LEU A 54 -1.70 3.08 31.08
CA LEU A 54 -1.68 4.54 31.05
C LEU A 54 -0.27 5.12 30.81
N LYS A 55 0.78 4.50 31.36
CA LYS A 55 2.17 4.97 31.15
C LYS A 55 2.62 4.86 29.70
N LEU A 56 2.19 3.81 29.00
CA LEU A 56 2.43 3.67 27.57
C LEU A 56 1.67 4.74 26.79
N LEU A 57 0.39 4.96 27.11
CA LEU A 57 -0.44 5.98 26.48
C LEU A 57 0.16 7.39 26.65
N GLU A 58 0.60 7.75 27.84
CA GLU A 58 1.29 9.02 28.12
C GLU A 58 2.59 9.16 27.31
N ARG A 59 3.37 8.07 27.19
CA ARG A 59 4.60 8.09 26.39
C ARG A 59 4.30 8.22 24.90
N ILE A 60 3.26 7.56 24.39
CA ILE A 60 2.79 7.70 23.02
C ILE A 60 2.39 9.15 22.77
N ALA A 61 1.53 9.71 23.63
CA ALA A 61 1.04 11.09 23.60
C ALA A 61 2.07 12.14 24.05
N SER A 62 3.37 11.85 23.92
CA SER A 62 4.42 12.83 24.17
C SER A 62 5.06 13.26 22.85
N PRO A 63 5.62 14.47 22.77
CA PRO A 63 6.28 14.95 21.55
C PRO A 63 7.38 14.02 21.03
N THR A 64 8.01 13.29 21.96
CA THR A 64 9.13 12.40 21.65
C THR A 64 8.77 11.26 20.68
N THR A 65 7.51 10.83 20.60
CA THR A 65 7.06 9.81 19.64
C THR A 65 7.21 10.29 18.21
N ILE A 66 6.69 11.48 17.90
CA ILE A 66 6.82 12.08 16.57
C ILE A 66 8.27 12.43 16.29
N ASP A 67 9.01 12.98 17.25
CA ASP A 67 10.41 13.34 17.06
C ASP A 67 11.29 12.12 16.69
N GLU A 68 11.04 10.95 17.28
CA GLU A 68 11.74 9.71 16.92
C GLU A 68 11.50 9.32 15.46
N VAL A 69 10.25 9.42 15.00
CA VAL A 69 9.87 9.14 13.61
C VAL A 69 10.54 10.15 12.67
N ILE A 70 10.45 11.43 13.00
CA ILE A 70 11.01 12.53 12.21
C ILE A 70 12.52 12.43 12.11
N ARG A 71 13.24 11.98 13.15
CA ARG A 71 14.69 11.73 13.10
C ARG A 71 15.11 10.64 12.12
N LEU A 72 14.24 9.66 11.86
CA LEU A 72 14.50 8.53 10.98
C LEU A 72 14.02 8.77 9.56
N SER A 73 12.99 9.60 9.38
CA SER A 73 12.40 9.93 8.09
C SER A 73 13.39 10.45 7.00
N PRO A 74 14.48 11.19 7.30
CA PRO A 74 15.39 11.71 6.28
C PRO A 74 16.33 10.65 5.70
N LEU A 75 16.33 9.43 6.26
CA LEU A 75 17.03 8.29 5.65
C LEU A 75 16.40 7.90 4.31
N TRP A 76 15.13 8.25 4.08
CA TRP A 76 14.48 8.11 2.79
C TRP A 76 14.68 9.39 1.97
N VAL A 77 15.46 9.29 0.89
CA VAL A 77 15.84 10.43 0.03
C VAL A 77 15.22 10.34 -1.37
N HIS A 78 14.39 9.32 -1.62
CA HIS A 78 13.87 9.05 -2.96
C HIS A 78 12.52 9.74 -3.21
N GLU A 79 12.32 10.18 -4.45
CA GLU A 79 11.10 10.88 -4.90
C GLU A 79 9.85 9.99 -5.03
N MET A 80 9.99 8.69 -4.76
CA MET A 80 8.90 7.74 -4.96
C MET A 80 8.16 7.53 -3.64
N GLN A 81 6.83 7.58 -3.70
CA GLN A 81 6.00 7.20 -2.58
C GLN A 81 5.94 5.67 -2.47
N PRO A 82 6.38 5.08 -1.35
CA PRO A 82 6.25 3.64 -1.16
C PRO A 82 4.82 3.26 -0.74
N GLU A 83 4.33 2.16 -1.30
CA GLU A 83 3.07 1.54 -0.86
C GLU A 83 3.25 0.83 0.48
N VAL A 84 2.17 0.63 1.23
CA VAL A 84 2.23 0.01 2.57
C VAL A 84 2.78 -1.41 2.48
N GLU A 85 2.33 -2.18 1.49
CA GLU A 85 2.75 -3.54 1.21
C GLU A 85 4.25 -3.63 0.91
N ASP A 86 4.80 -2.63 0.22
CA ASP A 86 6.22 -2.58 -0.09
C ASP A 86 7.06 -2.41 1.16
N VAL A 87 6.67 -1.49 2.03
CA VAL A 87 7.36 -1.28 3.30
C VAL A 87 7.18 -2.49 4.22
N LEU A 88 6.00 -3.12 4.24
CA LEU A 88 5.75 -4.36 4.99
C LEU A 88 6.56 -5.55 4.46
N SER A 89 6.91 -5.56 3.17
CA SER A 89 7.74 -6.60 2.55
C SER A 89 9.22 -6.54 2.90
N LEU A 90 9.65 -5.49 3.62
CA LEU A 90 11.05 -5.30 3.98
C LEU A 90 11.44 -6.20 5.18
N PRO A 91 12.71 -6.66 5.25
CA PRO A 91 13.16 -7.57 6.30
C PRO A 91 12.90 -7.08 7.72
N LEU A 92 13.04 -5.79 7.99
CA LEU A 92 12.76 -5.20 9.29
C LEU A 92 11.29 -5.33 9.65
N SER A 93 10.41 -4.91 8.73
CA SER A 93 8.95 -4.99 8.89
C SER A 93 8.47 -6.43 9.06
N GLN A 94 8.99 -7.36 8.25
CA GLN A 94 8.65 -8.79 8.36
C GLN A 94 9.08 -9.38 9.71
N LYS A 95 10.17 -8.89 10.29
CA LYS A 95 10.61 -9.32 11.63
C LYS A 95 9.81 -8.66 12.74
N SER A 96 9.43 -7.38 12.60
CA SER A 96 8.76 -6.61 13.65
C SER A 96 7.24 -6.79 13.71
N PHE A 97 6.59 -7.01 12.56
CA PHE A 97 5.14 -6.99 12.44
C PHE A 97 4.56 -8.33 12.00
N GLY A 98 3.51 -8.76 12.68
CA GLY A 98 2.58 -9.77 12.20
C GLY A 98 1.43 -9.07 11.49
N VAL A 99 1.21 -9.35 10.22
CA VAL A 99 0.01 -8.88 9.50
C VAL A 99 -1.11 -9.87 9.80
N VAL A 100 -2.12 -9.43 10.56
CA VAL A 100 -3.25 -10.28 10.95
C VAL A 100 -4.25 -10.37 9.81
N THR A 101 -4.61 -9.23 9.23
CA THR A 101 -5.53 -9.15 8.10
C THR A 101 -5.30 -7.87 7.32
N THR A 102 -5.64 -7.90 6.03
CA THR A 102 -5.80 -6.70 5.20
C THR A 102 -7.27 -6.53 4.88
N LYS A 103 -7.82 -5.34 5.11
CA LYS A 103 -9.20 -4.97 4.80
C LYS A 103 -9.20 -3.96 3.65
N TYR A 104 -10.15 -4.10 2.73
CA TYR A 104 -10.45 -3.12 1.69
C TYR A 104 -11.92 -2.77 1.83
N ASP A 105 -12.24 -1.50 2.09
CA ASP A 105 -13.61 -1.11 2.43
C ASP A 105 -13.91 0.35 2.10
N HIS A 106 -15.16 0.76 2.28
CA HIS A 106 -15.62 2.11 2.03
C HIS A 106 -15.32 3.06 3.18
N ILE A 107 -15.32 4.35 2.86
CA ILE A 107 -15.10 5.43 3.82
C ILE A 107 -16.44 5.80 4.47
N ARG A 108 -16.92 4.94 5.36
CA ARG A 108 -18.14 5.18 6.16
C ARG A 108 -17.88 4.87 7.63
N LEU A 109 -18.72 5.47 8.48
CA LEU A 109 -18.63 5.28 9.93
C LEU A 109 -18.67 3.80 10.34
N ASP A 110 -19.62 3.03 9.79
CA ASP A 110 -19.81 1.62 10.13
C ASP A 110 -18.59 0.76 9.72
N ASP A 111 -18.00 1.06 8.56
CA ASP A 111 -16.83 0.35 8.03
C ASP A 111 -15.59 0.59 8.89
N PHE A 112 -15.43 1.81 9.45
CA PHE A 112 -14.40 2.14 10.43
C PHE A 112 -14.65 1.53 11.80
N LEU A 113 -15.90 1.49 12.27
CA LEU A 113 -16.26 0.81 13.52
C LEU A 113 -15.91 -0.68 13.45
N GLU A 114 -16.18 -1.35 12.33
CA GLU A 114 -15.81 -2.75 12.13
C GLU A 114 -14.28 -2.94 12.12
N LEU A 115 -13.53 -2.03 11.47
CA LEU A 115 -12.07 -2.04 11.50
C LEU A 115 -11.52 -1.90 12.92
N LEU A 116 -12.04 -0.94 13.70
CA LEU A 116 -11.60 -0.72 15.08
C LEU A 116 -12.01 -1.88 16.00
N GLY A 117 -13.18 -2.48 15.77
CA GLY A 117 -13.60 -3.71 16.46
C GLY A 117 -12.62 -4.86 16.22
N LYS A 118 -12.16 -5.05 14.97
CA LYS A 118 -11.10 -6.02 14.65
C LYS A 118 -9.77 -5.66 15.31
N LEU A 119 -9.42 -4.38 15.39
CA LEU A 119 -8.21 -3.91 16.05
C LEU A 119 -8.24 -4.30 17.54
N CYS A 120 -9.33 -3.99 18.24
CA CYS A 120 -9.55 -4.36 19.64
C CYS A 120 -9.61 -5.87 19.86
N GLY A 121 -10.30 -6.61 18.98
CA GLY A 121 -10.46 -8.06 19.11
C GLY A 121 -9.16 -8.85 19.01
N ASN A 122 -8.10 -8.23 18.48
CA ASN A 122 -6.76 -8.80 18.41
C ASN A 122 -5.85 -8.37 19.57
N ILE A 123 -6.36 -7.61 20.54
CA ILE A 123 -5.62 -7.33 21.78
C ILE A 123 -5.45 -8.66 22.52
N ASN A 124 -4.21 -9.12 22.61
CA ASN A 124 -3.83 -10.12 23.60
C ASN A 124 -3.48 -9.39 24.90
N ASP A 125 -3.89 -9.90 26.06
CA ASP A 125 -4.00 -9.33 27.43
C ASP A 125 -3.26 -8.03 27.82
N ARG A 126 -2.21 -7.56 27.14
CA ARG A 126 -1.51 -6.28 27.34
C ARG A 126 -0.83 -5.67 26.10
N GLN A 127 -1.12 -6.13 24.89
CA GLN A 127 -0.39 -5.71 23.70
C GLN A 127 -1.22 -4.78 22.80
N CYS A 128 -0.59 -3.69 22.38
CA CYS A 128 -1.12 -2.80 21.36
C CYS A 128 -1.30 -3.55 20.05
N THR A 129 -2.38 -3.21 19.37
CA THR A 129 -2.60 -3.55 17.96
C THR A 129 -2.63 -2.25 17.15
N ALA A 130 -2.28 -2.34 15.88
CA ALA A 130 -2.21 -1.18 15.02
C ALA A 130 -2.87 -1.46 13.67
N ALA A 131 -3.29 -0.41 12.97
CA ALA A 131 -3.66 -0.51 11.57
C ALA A 131 -2.99 0.62 10.80
N ILE A 132 -2.43 0.30 9.64
CA ILE A 132 -2.04 1.32 8.66
C ILE A 132 -3.20 1.45 7.70
N VAL A 133 -3.90 2.59 7.75
CA VAL A 133 -4.97 2.92 6.82
C VAL A 133 -4.40 3.78 5.70
N SER A 134 -4.57 3.34 4.47
CA SER A 134 -4.09 4.05 3.29
C SER A 134 -5.19 4.25 2.25
N ARG A 135 -5.11 5.39 1.57
CA ARG A 135 -5.98 5.79 0.45
C ARG A 135 -5.19 6.70 -0.48
N THR A 136 -4.96 6.30 -1.73
CA THR A 136 -4.33 7.13 -2.78
C THR A 136 -3.32 8.17 -2.27
N TYR A 137 -2.08 7.74 -2.01
CA TYR A 137 -0.99 8.58 -1.48
C TYR A 137 -1.11 9.01 -0.01
N ASP A 138 -2.26 8.84 0.62
CA ASP A 138 -2.41 8.98 2.07
C ASP A 138 -2.11 7.67 2.80
N ALA A 139 -1.38 7.76 3.91
CA ALA A 139 -1.29 6.69 4.89
C ALA A 139 -1.18 7.23 6.32
N ILE A 140 -2.07 6.78 7.20
CA ILE A 140 -2.11 7.12 8.62
C ILE A 140 -2.00 5.86 9.47
N ALA A 141 -1.51 6.00 10.70
CA ALA A 141 -1.44 4.91 11.65
C ALA A 141 -2.51 5.03 12.74
N LEU A 142 -3.21 3.94 12.98
CA LEU A 142 -4.19 3.77 14.05
C LEU A 142 -3.62 2.80 15.08
N LEU A 143 -3.83 3.06 16.35
CA LEU A 143 -3.40 2.21 17.46
C LEU A 143 -4.58 1.97 18.39
N CYS A 144 -4.70 0.72 18.85
CA CYS A 144 -5.55 0.33 19.95
C CYS A 144 -4.64 0.00 21.15
N VAL A 145 -4.75 0.79 22.21
CA VAL A 145 -3.87 0.76 23.38
C VAL A 145 -4.63 0.20 24.58
N PRO A 146 -4.23 -0.97 25.13
CA PRO A 146 -4.79 -1.49 26.36
C PRO A 146 -4.35 -0.61 27.53
N ALA A 147 -5.19 0.36 27.90
CA ALA A 147 -4.89 1.34 28.94
C ALA A 147 -4.95 0.74 30.35
N ALA A 148 -5.68 -0.37 30.51
CA ALA A 148 -5.78 -1.15 31.75
C ALA A 148 -6.22 -0.31 32.97
N ASP A 149 -7.03 0.71 32.71
CA ASP A 149 -7.65 1.57 33.71
C ASP A 149 -9.17 1.29 33.79
N PRO A 150 -9.79 1.26 34.98
CA PRO A 150 -11.22 0.96 35.10
C PRO A 150 -12.14 1.94 34.36
N SER A 151 -11.77 3.22 34.30
CA SER A 151 -12.53 4.27 33.61
C SER A 151 -12.12 4.43 32.15
N LEU A 152 -10.93 3.96 31.77
CA LEU A 152 -10.43 3.96 30.40
C LEU A 152 -9.75 2.60 30.10
N PRO A 153 -10.53 1.53 29.85
CA PRO A 153 -9.95 0.19 29.65
C PRO A 153 -9.13 0.11 28.36
N THR A 154 -9.51 0.89 27.34
CA THR A 154 -8.85 0.96 26.05
C THR A 154 -8.85 2.41 25.57
N ALA A 155 -7.72 2.87 25.06
CA ALA A 155 -7.60 4.16 24.39
C ALA A 155 -7.20 3.93 22.94
N PHE A 156 -7.57 4.87 22.07
CA PHE A 156 -7.24 4.80 20.65
C PHE A 156 -6.36 5.96 20.27
N VAL A 157 -5.39 5.73 19.39
CA VAL A 157 -4.47 6.79 18.94
C VAL A 157 -4.41 6.81 17.42
N LEU A 158 -4.53 7.99 16.84
CA LEU A 158 -4.31 8.27 15.43
C LEU A 158 -3.01 9.07 15.30
N LEU A 159 -2.13 8.62 14.41
CA LEU A 159 -0.90 9.29 14.03
C LEU A 159 -1.03 9.68 12.56
N ASP A 160 -1.17 10.97 12.31
CA ASP A 160 -1.25 11.55 10.98
C ASP A 160 0.00 12.38 10.72
N PHE A 161 0.78 11.99 9.72
CA PHE A 161 1.99 12.71 9.34
C PHE A 161 1.76 13.74 8.23
N HIS A 162 0.54 13.85 7.70
CA HIS A 162 0.17 14.83 6.70
C HIS A 162 -0.09 16.19 7.35
N PRO A 163 0.19 17.29 6.65
CA PRO A 163 -0.51 18.53 6.95
C PRO A 163 -1.99 18.36 6.56
N ARG A 164 -2.90 18.63 7.50
CA ARG A 164 -4.37 18.59 7.27
C ARG A 164 -4.97 19.94 7.65
N ARG A 165 -6.23 20.21 7.27
CA ARG A 165 -6.96 21.42 7.71
C ARG A 165 -6.98 21.60 9.23
N ASN A 166 -7.13 20.50 9.97
CA ASN A 166 -7.18 20.49 11.43
C ASN A 166 -5.79 20.62 12.10
N HIS A 167 -4.72 20.47 11.35
CA HIS A 167 -3.33 20.62 11.80
C HIS A 167 -2.45 21.03 10.61
N PRO A 168 -2.59 22.27 10.12
CA PRO A 168 -1.94 22.70 8.87
C PRO A 168 -0.42 22.80 9.01
N GLY A 169 0.07 22.94 10.25
CA GLY A 169 1.49 23.10 10.56
C GLY A 169 2.33 21.81 10.46
N GLY A 170 1.72 20.63 10.32
CA GLY A 170 2.48 19.37 10.24
C GLY A 170 1.77 18.17 10.88
N PRO A 171 2.52 17.14 11.27
CA PRO A 171 1.99 15.92 11.88
C PRO A 171 1.14 16.20 13.11
N ALA A 172 0.15 15.35 13.32
CA ALA A 172 -0.66 15.33 14.52
C ALA A 172 -0.78 13.93 15.12
N LEU A 173 -0.91 13.90 16.44
CA LEU A 173 -1.29 12.76 17.23
C LEU A 173 -2.61 13.07 17.90
N VAL A 174 -3.62 12.23 17.69
CA VAL A 174 -4.94 12.38 18.31
C VAL A 174 -5.26 11.14 19.15
N CYS A 175 -5.54 11.35 20.43
CA CYS A 175 -6.02 10.31 21.33
C CYS A 175 -7.54 10.38 21.45
N PHE A 176 -8.20 9.23 21.40
CA PHE A 176 -9.65 9.09 21.53
C PHE A 176 -9.99 8.15 22.69
N PRO A 177 -11.04 8.46 23.47
CA PRO A 177 -11.47 7.62 24.58
C PRO A 177 -12.27 6.40 24.12
N THR A 178 -12.80 6.40 22.89
CA THR A 178 -13.63 5.32 22.36
C THR A 178 -13.37 5.08 20.88
N ALA A 179 -13.66 3.85 20.42
CA ALA A 179 -13.63 3.51 18.99
C ALA A 179 -14.61 4.38 18.19
N GLY A 180 -15.78 4.69 18.75
CA GLY A 180 -16.77 5.54 18.11
C GLY A 180 -16.26 6.95 17.83
N ALA A 181 -15.60 7.58 18.80
CA ALA A 181 -15.01 8.90 18.62
C ALA A 181 -13.95 8.91 17.52
N MET A 182 -13.10 7.89 17.46
CA MET A 182 -12.10 7.73 16.41
C MET A 182 -12.73 7.45 15.03
N ALA A 183 -13.74 6.58 14.95
CA ALA A 183 -14.42 6.26 13.70
C ALA A 183 -15.13 7.48 13.11
N GLN A 184 -15.78 8.30 13.95
CA GLN A 184 -16.37 9.57 13.53
C GLN A 184 -15.31 10.54 13.01
N TYR A 185 -14.18 10.64 13.70
CA TYR A 185 -13.06 11.48 13.26
C TYR A 185 -12.51 11.01 11.90
N LEU A 186 -12.33 9.70 11.69
CA LEU A 186 -11.87 9.14 10.41
C LEU A 186 -12.86 9.40 9.28
N ALA A 187 -14.16 9.20 9.52
CA ALA A 187 -15.20 9.50 8.55
C ALA A 187 -15.18 10.99 8.14
N TYR A 188 -15.01 11.89 9.10
CA TYR A 188 -14.83 13.32 8.84
C TYR A 188 -13.55 13.60 8.03
N LEU A 189 -12.41 13.07 8.50
CA LEU A 189 -11.08 13.29 7.92
C LEU A 189 -11.02 12.93 6.43
N PHE A 190 -11.58 11.78 6.06
CA PHE A 190 -11.56 11.31 4.68
C PHE A 190 -12.69 11.86 3.81
N SER A 191 -13.76 12.42 4.40
CA SER A 191 -14.87 13.04 3.65
C SER A 191 -14.57 14.49 3.25
N ASP A 192 -13.78 15.24 4.03
CA ASP A 192 -13.43 16.65 3.81
C ASP A 192 -12.17 16.83 2.91
N ASP A 193 -11.73 15.76 2.25
CA ASP A 193 -10.44 15.72 1.57
C ASP A 193 -10.49 16.30 0.14
N ASP A 194 -10.71 17.61 0.08
CA ASP A 194 -10.45 18.49 -1.09
C ASP A 194 -8.93 18.70 -1.34
N SER A 195 -8.07 18.11 -0.52
CA SER A 195 -6.65 18.46 -0.39
C SER A 195 -5.73 17.82 -1.42
N LEU A 196 -6.19 16.80 -2.16
CA LEU A 196 -5.29 15.97 -2.97
C LEU A 196 -4.94 16.55 -4.36
N GLY A 197 -5.49 17.71 -4.74
CA GLY A 197 -5.17 18.32 -6.05
C GLY A 197 -5.37 17.36 -7.22
N LEU A 198 -6.23 16.35 -7.05
CA LEU A 198 -6.48 15.33 -8.05
C LEU A 198 -7.39 15.90 -9.13
N ASP A 199 -7.00 15.69 -10.37
CA ASP A 199 -7.82 15.93 -11.55
C ASP A 199 -9.17 15.18 -11.38
N PRO A 200 -10.32 15.89 -11.39
CA PRO A 200 -11.65 15.28 -11.25
C PRO A 200 -11.96 14.16 -12.26
N GLN A 201 -11.18 14.03 -13.34
CA GLN A 201 -11.32 12.94 -14.31
C GLN A 201 -10.65 11.61 -13.88
N ARG A 202 -9.90 11.57 -12.77
CA ARG A 202 -9.25 10.34 -12.26
C ARG A 202 -10.16 9.58 -11.29
N GLN A 203 -10.78 8.51 -11.80
CA GLN A 203 -11.37 7.36 -11.09
C GLN A 203 -12.00 7.65 -9.71
N PRO A 204 -13.28 8.07 -9.67
CA PRO A 204 -14.00 8.35 -8.41
C PRO A 204 -14.09 7.14 -7.46
N GLU A 205 -13.93 5.91 -7.97
CA GLU A 205 -13.94 4.69 -7.13
C GLU A 205 -12.77 4.65 -6.13
N LEU A 206 -11.60 5.19 -6.49
CA LEU A 206 -10.40 5.18 -5.63
C LEU A 206 -10.50 6.12 -4.43
N LEU A 207 -11.40 7.10 -4.48
CA LEU A 207 -11.62 8.06 -3.39
C LEU A 207 -12.63 7.57 -2.35
N THR A 208 -13.43 6.55 -2.69
CA THR A 208 -14.51 6.03 -1.84
C THR A 208 -14.07 4.86 -0.97
N HIS A 209 -12.86 4.34 -1.17
CA HIS A 209 -12.34 3.17 -0.47
C HIS A 209 -11.01 3.47 0.23
N TYR A 210 -10.74 2.70 1.28
CA TYR A 210 -9.44 2.62 1.92
C TYR A 210 -8.94 1.17 1.94
N SER A 211 -7.63 1.00 2.12
CA SER A 211 -7.06 -0.27 2.55
C SER A 211 -6.51 -0.15 3.98
N ALA A 212 -6.67 -1.18 4.79
CA ALA A 212 -6.17 -1.21 6.15
C ALA A 212 -5.43 -2.51 6.44
N HIS A 213 -4.16 -2.40 6.79
CA HIS A 213 -3.34 -3.53 7.23
C HIS A 213 -3.32 -3.57 8.74
N VAL A 214 -3.98 -4.57 9.34
CA VAL A 214 -4.00 -4.79 10.79
C VAL A 214 -2.72 -5.51 11.21
N LEU A 215 -1.99 -4.90 12.12
CA LEU A 215 -0.67 -5.28 12.57
C LEU A 215 -0.66 -5.63 14.06
N THR A 216 0.06 -6.69 14.39
CA THR A 216 0.47 -7.05 15.74
C THR A 216 1.99 -7.06 15.84
N ARG A 217 2.49 -6.98 17.07
CA ARG A 217 3.91 -7.16 17.34
C ARG A 217 4.30 -8.64 17.20
N ARG A 218 5.41 -8.95 16.52
CA ARG A 218 5.97 -10.32 16.56
C ARG A 218 6.81 -10.51 17.81
N GLU A 219 6.65 -11.64 18.49
CA GLU A 219 7.45 -11.98 19.68
C GLU A 219 8.93 -12.19 19.38
N VAL A 220 9.25 -12.65 18.16
CA VAL A 220 10.62 -12.88 17.69
C VAL A 220 11.40 -11.56 17.56
N TRP A 221 10.70 -10.43 17.39
CA TRP A 221 11.32 -9.12 17.26
C TRP A 221 11.93 -8.68 18.59
N LYS A 222 13.20 -8.26 18.52
CA LYS A 222 13.87 -7.53 19.59
C LYS A 222 14.61 -6.35 18.96
N PRO A 223 14.38 -5.11 19.43
CA PRO A 223 15.09 -3.94 18.91
C PRO A 223 16.62 -4.13 19.04
N PRO A 224 17.39 -3.88 17.96
CA PRO A 224 18.84 -3.82 18.00
C PRO A 224 19.36 -2.97 19.17
N ARG A 225 20.33 -3.49 19.93
CA ARG A 225 20.93 -2.79 21.08
C ARG A 225 21.81 -1.60 20.71
N LEU A 226 22.41 -1.63 19.50
CA LEU A 226 23.45 -0.69 19.09
C LEU A 226 22.93 0.41 18.16
N ASP A 227 22.31 0.06 17.03
CA ASP A 227 21.87 1.08 16.08
C ASP A 227 20.63 0.70 15.25
N MET A 228 19.52 1.37 15.56
CA MET A 228 18.29 1.30 14.76
C MET A 228 18.44 1.99 13.40
N ARG A 229 19.25 3.05 13.32
CA ARG A 229 19.45 3.86 12.11
C ARG A 229 20.10 3.04 11.00
N ALA A 230 21.14 2.27 11.32
CA ALA A 230 21.76 1.33 10.37
C ALA A 230 20.75 0.31 9.81
N THR A 231 19.87 -0.22 10.66
CA THR A 231 18.86 -1.20 10.25
C THR A 231 17.84 -0.58 9.28
N TYR A 232 17.36 0.64 9.57
CA TYR A 232 16.50 1.38 8.64
C TYR A 232 17.20 1.75 7.33
N SER A 233 18.45 2.19 7.40
CA SER A 233 19.23 2.57 6.22
C SER A 233 19.36 1.40 5.23
N ALA A 234 19.61 0.19 5.73
CA ALA A 234 19.68 -1.01 4.90
C ALA A 234 18.33 -1.31 4.22
N ASP A 235 17.24 -1.27 4.98
CA ASP A 235 15.89 -1.54 4.46
C ASP A 235 15.42 -0.48 3.46
N PHE A 236 15.75 0.79 3.68
CA PHE A 236 15.38 1.87 2.76
C PHE A 236 16.15 1.78 1.44
N ARG A 237 17.42 1.40 1.47
CA ARG A 237 18.19 1.08 0.24
C ARG A 237 17.59 -0.10 -0.51
N LEU A 238 17.15 -1.14 0.20
CA LEU A 238 16.48 -2.28 -0.43
C LEU A 238 15.16 -1.86 -1.08
N LEU A 239 14.36 -1.06 -0.38
CA LEU A 239 13.11 -0.51 -0.89
C LEU A 239 13.34 0.33 -2.16
N GLU A 240 14.35 1.20 -2.16
CA GLU A 240 14.77 1.98 -3.32
C GLU A 240 15.09 1.08 -4.52
N VAL A 241 15.93 0.06 -4.34
CA VAL A 241 16.32 -0.87 -5.40
C VAL A 241 15.10 -1.63 -5.95
N ARG A 242 14.23 -2.13 -5.07
CA ARG A 242 13.00 -2.85 -5.47
C ARG A 242 12.04 -1.96 -6.26
N THR A 243 11.86 -0.72 -5.82
CA THR A 243 10.99 0.24 -6.51
C THR A 243 11.56 0.61 -7.87
N ARG A 244 12.87 0.87 -7.99
CA ARG A 244 13.52 1.09 -9.30
C ARG A 244 13.39 -0.11 -10.24
N ALA A 245 13.59 -1.32 -9.74
CA ALA A 245 13.47 -2.54 -10.54
C ALA A 245 12.04 -2.73 -11.07
N ARG A 246 11.00 -2.49 -10.26
CA ARG A 246 9.60 -2.56 -10.69
C ARG A 246 9.27 -1.52 -11.75
N HIS A 247 9.73 -0.28 -11.59
CA HIS A 247 9.51 0.78 -12.57
C HIS A 247 10.25 0.51 -13.89
N ALA A 248 11.49 0.03 -13.83
CA ALA A 248 12.23 -0.38 -15.01
C ALA A 248 11.55 -1.57 -15.73
N GLY A 249 11.01 -2.52 -14.97
CA GLY A 249 10.20 -3.63 -15.50
C GLY A 249 8.92 -3.16 -16.17
N ALA A 250 8.16 -2.27 -15.53
CA ALA A 250 6.94 -1.68 -16.07
C ALA A 250 7.22 -0.85 -17.33
N ALA A 251 8.29 -0.04 -17.34
CA ALA A 251 8.71 0.73 -18.50
C ALA A 251 9.14 -0.17 -19.68
N ARG A 252 9.86 -1.27 -19.40
CA ARG A 252 10.20 -2.29 -20.41
C ARG A 252 8.95 -2.96 -20.96
N ALA A 253 8.00 -3.34 -20.11
CA ALA A 253 6.73 -3.94 -20.52
C ALA A 253 5.87 -2.97 -21.34
N ASN A 254 5.81 -1.70 -20.95
CA ASN A 254 5.09 -0.66 -21.69
C ASN A 254 5.77 -0.36 -23.03
N ARG A 255 7.11 -0.30 -23.09
CA ARG A 255 7.85 -0.15 -24.35
C ARG A 255 7.65 -1.35 -25.27
N ALA A 256 7.64 -2.58 -24.74
CA ALA A 256 7.33 -3.77 -25.53
C ALA A 256 5.89 -3.75 -26.08
N ARG A 257 4.92 -3.26 -25.29
CA ARG A 257 3.54 -3.01 -25.74
C ARG A 257 3.46 -1.91 -26.81
N GLY A 258 4.20 -0.81 -26.67
CA GLY A 258 4.25 0.24 -27.69
C GLY A 258 4.89 -0.23 -29.00
N ILE A 259 5.95 -1.05 -28.93
CA ILE A 259 6.59 -1.63 -30.11
C ILE A 259 5.65 -2.63 -30.81
N SER A 260 4.88 -3.43 -30.06
CA SER A 260 3.88 -4.35 -30.65
C SER A 260 2.70 -3.60 -31.27
N GLN A 261 2.22 -2.52 -30.65
CA GLN A 261 1.19 -1.63 -31.24
C GLN A 261 1.67 -0.96 -32.53
N LEU A 262 2.88 -0.39 -32.56
CA LEU A 262 3.44 0.21 -33.78
C LEU A 262 3.66 -0.81 -34.91
N ARG A 263 3.87 -2.10 -34.59
CA ARG A 263 3.92 -3.18 -35.57
C ARG A 263 2.53 -3.61 -36.06
N ALA A 264 1.50 -3.46 -35.24
CA ALA A 264 0.11 -3.72 -35.60
C ALA A 264 -0.50 -2.58 -36.44
N ASP A 265 -0.11 -1.33 -36.18
CA ASP A 265 -0.61 -0.12 -36.84
C ASP A 265 0.25 0.31 -38.06
N GLY A 266 1.32 -0.42 -38.37
CA GLY A 266 2.14 -0.16 -39.56
C GLY A 266 1.35 -0.44 -40.84
N PRO A 267 1.33 0.49 -41.82
CA PRO A 267 0.63 0.25 -43.08
C PRO A 267 1.22 -0.97 -43.77
N CYS A 268 0.33 -1.90 -44.14
CA CYS A 268 0.66 -3.15 -44.81
C CYS A 268 1.17 -2.83 -46.24
N LEU A 269 2.47 -2.56 -46.40
CA LEU A 269 3.11 -2.41 -47.70
C LEU A 269 3.48 -3.78 -48.26
N LEU A 270 2.47 -4.64 -48.44
CA LEU A 270 2.56 -5.79 -49.34
C LEU A 270 2.27 -5.30 -50.76
N GLY A 271 3.31 -4.86 -51.47
CA GLY A 271 3.15 -4.47 -52.85
C GLY A 271 4.38 -3.87 -53.50
N ARG A 272 5.45 -4.65 -53.66
CA ARG A 272 6.29 -4.74 -54.87
C ARG A 272 7.57 -5.53 -54.57
N LYS A 273 7.68 -6.71 -55.20
CA LYS A 273 8.96 -7.38 -55.40
C LYS A 273 9.74 -6.59 -56.46
N THR A 274 10.85 -5.97 -56.09
CA THR A 274 11.95 -5.69 -57.01
C THR A 274 13.25 -5.94 -56.27
N ALA A 275 14.09 -6.80 -56.86
CA ALA A 275 15.44 -7.09 -56.43
C ALA A 275 16.31 -5.83 -56.44
N MET A 276 17.19 -5.66 -55.45
CA MET A 276 18.66 -5.48 -55.61
C MET A 276 19.36 -5.36 -54.24
N GLU A 277 20.66 -5.62 -54.28
CA GLU A 277 21.66 -5.97 -53.26
C GLU A 277 21.96 -5.04 -52.07
N SER A 278 22.51 -5.71 -51.03
CA SER A 278 23.61 -5.33 -50.13
C SER A 278 23.38 -4.34 -48.97
N ALA A 279 23.47 -4.86 -47.73
CA ALA A 279 24.24 -4.29 -46.61
C ALA A 279 24.22 -5.19 -45.36
N ASP A 280 25.41 -5.71 -45.01
CA ASP A 280 25.99 -6.01 -43.69
C ASP A 280 25.18 -6.77 -42.58
N PRO A 281 25.58 -8.00 -42.18
CA PRO A 281 24.93 -8.73 -41.10
C PRO A 281 25.50 -8.33 -39.72
N ARG A 282 24.73 -7.56 -38.95
CA ARG A 282 24.93 -7.51 -37.48
C ARG A 282 24.50 -8.85 -36.85
N PRO A 283 25.23 -9.34 -35.83
CA PRO A 283 25.10 -10.72 -35.36
C PRO A 283 23.77 -10.94 -34.63
N LYS A 284 22.97 -11.88 -35.12
CA LYS A 284 21.79 -12.40 -34.42
C LYS A 284 22.26 -13.29 -33.28
N SER A 285 22.05 -12.83 -32.05
CA SER A 285 22.11 -13.67 -30.86
C SER A 285 21.10 -14.81 -30.97
N THR A 286 21.58 -16.03 -30.88
CA THR A 286 20.83 -17.29 -30.91
C THR A 286 19.91 -17.41 -29.70
N ALA A 287 18.60 -17.27 -29.94
CA ALA A 287 17.52 -17.74 -29.06
C ALA A 287 16.29 -18.04 -29.93
N ALA A 288 16.39 -19.06 -30.78
CA ALA A 288 15.41 -19.35 -31.83
C ALA A 288 14.84 -20.78 -31.76
N ASP A 289 14.74 -21.37 -30.56
CA ASP A 289 14.26 -22.77 -30.43
C ASP A 289 12.95 -22.88 -29.61
N GLY A 290 12.61 -21.88 -28.79
CA GLY A 290 11.46 -21.98 -27.87
C GLY A 290 10.11 -21.51 -28.44
N THR A 291 10.10 -20.60 -29.42
CA THR A 291 8.86 -19.98 -29.92
C THR A 291 8.13 -20.86 -30.94
N GLU A 292 8.86 -21.49 -31.85
CA GLU A 292 8.25 -22.38 -32.88
C GLU A 292 7.62 -23.63 -32.27
N GLN A 293 8.27 -24.21 -31.24
CA GLN A 293 7.74 -25.37 -30.53
C GLN A 293 6.44 -25.03 -29.76
N LEU A 294 6.38 -23.84 -29.16
CA LEU A 294 5.19 -23.37 -28.45
C LEU A 294 4.02 -23.10 -29.41
N ASP A 295 4.28 -22.50 -30.57
CA ASP A 295 3.25 -22.22 -31.58
C ASP A 295 2.64 -23.52 -32.17
N ALA A 296 3.49 -24.52 -32.40
CA ALA A 296 3.06 -25.84 -32.82
C ALA A 296 2.16 -26.51 -31.77
N LEU A 297 2.53 -26.43 -30.48
CA LEU A 297 1.76 -26.94 -29.35
C LEU A 297 0.42 -26.21 -29.18
N MET A 298 0.41 -24.89 -29.30
CA MET A 298 -0.79 -24.05 -29.22
C MET A 298 -1.82 -24.47 -30.28
N THR A 299 -1.34 -24.68 -31.51
CA THR A 299 -2.17 -25.15 -32.64
C THR A 299 -2.70 -26.57 -32.39
N GLN A 300 -1.84 -27.49 -31.96
CA GLN A 300 -2.22 -28.88 -31.72
C GLN A 300 -3.24 -29.03 -30.58
N LYS A 301 -3.13 -28.22 -29.52
CA LYS A 301 -3.97 -28.32 -28.31
C LYS A 301 -5.16 -27.38 -28.33
N GLY A 302 -5.31 -26.53 -29.34
CA GLY A 302 -6.37 -25.52 -29.39
C GLY A 302 -6.28 -24.51 -28.24
N TRP A 303 -5.08 -24.29 -27.72
CA TRP A 303 -4.82 -23.29 -26.69
C TRP A 303 -4.97 -21.89 -27.28
N LYS A 304 -5.32 -20.93 -26.44
CA LYS A 304 -5.52 -19.55 -26.88
C LYS A 304 -4.74 -18.58 -26.01
N HIS A 305 -4.26 -17.52 -26.63
CA HIS A 305 -3.59 -16.44 -25.92
C HIS A 305 -4.61 -15.60 -25.15
N CYS A 306 -4.27 -15.29 -23.92
CA CYS A 306 -4.99 -14.29 -23.13
C CYS A 306 -4.92 -12.92 -23.84
N PRO A 307 -6.05 -12.20 -24.06
CA PRO A 307 -6.04 -10.89 -24.71
C PRO A 307 -5.37 -9.79 -23.89
N GLY A 308 -5.16 -10.00 -22.58
CA GLY A 308 -4.54 -9.01 -21.70
C GLY A 308 -3.02 -9.12 -21.56
N CYS A 309 -2.45 -10.32 -21.70
CA CYS A 309 -1.01 -10.55 -21.44
C CYS A 309 -0.38 -11.64 -22.31
N GLU A 310 -1.10 -12.13 -23.32
CA GLU A 310 -0.66 -13.16 -24.28
C GLU A 310 -0.24 -14.50 -23.68
N THR A 311 -0.42 -14.72 -22.38
CA THR A 311 -0.10 -16.00 -21.75
C THR A 311 -0.94 -17.12 -22.40
N PRO A 312 -0.30 -18.19 -22.93
CA PRO A 312 -0.98 -19.40 -23.38
C PRO A 312 -1.94 -19.91 -22.32
N THR A 313 -3.20 -20.05 -22.70
CA THR A 313 -4.25 -20.51 -21.81
C THR A 313 -4.92 -21.73 -22.41
N GLU A 314 -4.97 -22.80 -21.62
CA GLU A 314 -5.71 -24.00 -21.93
C GLU A 314 -7.12 -23.92 -21.32
N LYS A 315 -8.14 -24.30 -22.09
CA LYS A 315 -9.48 -24.56 -21.56
C LYS A 315 -9.63 -26.05 -21.30
N THR A 316 -9.67 -26.45 -20.04
CA THR A 316 -9.78 -27.85 -19.66
C THR A 316 -11.23 -28.36 -19.73
N GLN A 317 -12.18 -27.66 -19.10
CA GLN A 317 -13.63 -27.97 -19.13
C GLN A 317 -14.48 -26.71 -18.82
N GLY A 318 -15.79 -26.75 -19.09
CA GLY A 318 -16.75 -25.74 -18.60
C GLY A 318 -16.98 -24.51 -19.49
N CYS A 319 -17.36 -23.39 -18.87
CA CYS A 319 -17.80 -22.15 -19.52
C CYS A 319 -16.68 -21.46 -20.33
N ASN A 320 -17.05 -20.66 -21.34
CA ASN A 320 -16.09 -19.85 -22.11
C ASN A 320 -15.55 -18.65 -21.32
N HIS A 321 -16.10 -18.31 -20.15
CA HIS A 321 -15.57 -17.26 -19.29
C HIS A 321 -14.30 -17.73 -18.57
N MET A 322 -13.15 -17.20 -18.98
CA MET A 322 -11.83 -17.52 -18.45
C MET A 322 -11.29 -16.38 -17.60
N THR A 323 -10.59 -16.73 -16.51
CA THR A 323 -9.77 -15.79 -15.74
C THR A 323 -8.30 -16.12 -15.97
N CYS A 324 -7.54 -15.19 -16.53
CA CYS A 324 -6.12 -15.41 -16.81
C CYS A 324 -5.32 -15.61 -15.51
N LYS A 325 -4.49 -16.64 -15.44
CA LYS A 325 -3.64 -16.87 -14.24
C LYS A 325 -2.55 -15.81 -14.08
N GLY A 326 -2.06 -15.25 -15.19
CA GLY A 326 -1.00 -14.22 -15.24
C GLY A 326 -1.50 -12.83 -14.85
N CYS A 327 -2.39 -12.24 -15.66
CA CYS A 327 -2.86 -10.85 -15.46
C CYS A 327 -4.22 -10.72 -14.77
N LYS A 328 -4.87 -11.83 -14.40
CA LYS A 328 -6.20 -11.87 -13.77
C LYS A 328 -7.35 -11.27 -14.59
N CYS A 329 -7.14 -10.93 -15.87
CA CYS A 329 -8.24 -10.44 -16.69
C CYS A 329 -9.27 -11.55 -16.97
N HIS A 330 -10.53 -11.14 -17.07
CA HIS A 330 -11.66 -11.98 -17.44
C HIS A 330 -11.92 -11.86 -18.95
N TRP A 331 -11.98 -12.97 -19.67
CA TRP A 331 -12.13 -12.99 -21.13
C TRP A 331 -12.90 -14.22 -21.63
N CYS A 332 -13.42 -14.16 -22.84
CA CYS A 332 -14.15 -15.27 -23.46
C CYS A 332 -13.19 -16.13 -24.30
N TYR A 333 -13.04 -17.41 -23.97
CA TYR A 333 -12.20 -18.36 -24.71
C TYR A 333 -12.65 -18.56 -26.16
N GLN A 334 -13.94 -18.45 -26.45
CA GLN A 334 -14.46 -18.67 -27.80
C GLN A 334 -14.00 -17.57 -28.76
N CYS A 335 -14.19 -16.31 -28.41
CA CYS A 335 -13.89 -15.17 -29.29
C CYS A 335 -12.59 -14.43 -28.96
N GLY A 336 -11.94 -14.72 -27.82
CA GLY A 336 -10.72 -14.05 -27.38
C GLY A 336 -10.92 -12.64 -26.82
N LYS A 337 -12.16 -12.17 -26.59
CA LYS A 337 -12.44 -10.79 -26.15
C LYS A 337 -12.53 -10.65 -24.62
N PRO A 338 -12.17 -9.49 -24.04
CA PRO A 338 -12.39 -9.19 -22.62
C PRO A 338 -13.88 -9.26 -22.25
N MET A 339 -14.18 -9.70 -21.02
CA MET A 339 -15.57 -9.76 -20.54
C MET A 339 -16.13 -8.38 -20.14
N TYR A 340 -15.23 -7.45 -19.79
CA TYR A 340 -15.54 -6.12 -19.30
C TYR A 340 -14.69 -5.09 -20.03
N THR A 341 -15.35 -4.15 -20.69
CA THR A 341 -14.81 -2.93 -21.29
C THR A 341 -15.52 -1.75 -20.66
N LEU A 342 -14.79 -0.70 -20.26
CA LEU A 342 -15.34 0.46 -19.56
C LEU A 342 -16.49 1.09 -20.38
N GLY A 343 -17.69 1.11 -19.81
CA GLY A 343 -18.90 1.69 -20.44
C GLY A 343 -19.80 0.71 -21.21
N GLU A 344 -19.46 -0.59 -21.26
CA GLU A 344 -20.24 -1.58 -22.04
C GLU A 344 -20.86 -2.68 -21.16
N ARG A 345 -21.95 -3.30 -21.65
CA ARG A 345 -22.58 -4.48 -21.01
C ARG A 345 -21.65 -5.70 -21.11
N ARG A 346 -21.76 -6.63 -20.15
CA ARG A 346 -20.98 -7.89 -20.11
C ARG A 346 -20.93 -8.54 -21.50
N HIS A 347 -19.72 -8.87 -21.96
CA HIS A 347 -19.53 -9.52 -23.26
C HIS A 347 -20.35 -10.81 -23.35
N GLN A 348 -21.25 -10.87 -24.33
CA GLN A 348 -21.98 -12.08 -24.71
C GLN A 348 -21.46 -12.53 -26.06
N CYS A 349 -20.83 -13.70 -26.08
CA CYS A 349 -20.36 -14.31 -27.32
C CYS A 349 -21.56 -14.95 -28.02
N SER A 350 -21.84 -14.51 -29.24
CA SER A 350 -22.83 -15.12 -30.14
C SER A 350 -22.34 -16.48 -30.64
#